data_AF-A0A2E6I1F7-F1
#
_entry.id   AF-A0A2E6I1F7-F1
#
_cell.length_a   1.000
_cell.length_b   1.000
_cell.length_c   1.000
_cell.angle_alpha   90.00
_cell.angle_beta   90.00
_cell.angle_gamma   90.00
#
_symmetry.space_group_name_H-M   'P 1'
#
loop_
_entity.id
_entity.type
_entity.pdbx_description
1 polymer ?
#
loop_
_entity_poly.entity_id
_entity_poly.type
_entity_poly.pdbx_seq_one_letter_code
_entity_poly.pdbx_strand_id
1 'polypeptide(L)'
;MAAMPLLPALLYWVVMGSTRHHFAHFSLPMLPAVALGVTWILDRCLQRRMLGEKVLLVVFALGALWPLAETLRWNVQRALPGTRTLATEWIKKNVPEGTRILSQAYGPRLVYTPGRAREIVASIRKENPQAGKRYAYLADHPPSDRPGYDFTRIPTLEKTRRLSSLNDHWYSADRVRASGAEWLVLTSAVYGRYLTHPDVFPRDDSKKQSVGWVQRSGFYD
;
A
#
# COMPACT_ATOMS: atom_id res chain seq x y z
N MET A 1 6.16 44.41 8.52
CA MET A 1 5.49 43.37 9.33
C MET A 1 5.10 42.14 8.50
N ALA A 2 5.98 41.57 7.68
CA ALA A 2 5.59 40.49 6.75
C ALA A 2 6.25 39.12 7.02
N ALA A 3 7.08 38.99 8.06
CA ALA A 3 7.66 37.69 8.46
C ALA A 3 6.70 36.82 9.30
N MET A 4 5.54 37.36 9.70
CA MET A 4 4.59 36.69 10.60
C MET A 4 3.97 35.37 10.09
N PRO A 5 3.70 35.14 8.77
CA PRO A 5 3.02 33.91 8.34
C PRO A 5 3.92 32.67 8.35
N LEU A 6 5.25 32.81 8.41
CA LEU A 6 6.20 31.67 8.40
C LEU A 6 6.42 31.07 9.79
N LEU A 7 6.16 31.82 10.86
CA LEU A 7 6.42 31.38 12.23
C LEU A 7 5.63 30.11 12.62
N PRO A 8 4.33 29.97 12.31
CA PRO A 8 3.59 28.75 12.61
C PRO A 8 4.12 27.53 11.86
N ALA A 9 4.52 27.70 10.59
CA ALA A 9 5.11 26.62 9.79
C ALA A 9 6.46 26.17 10.35
N LEU A 10 7.30 27.13 10.77
CA LEU A 10 8.59 26.83 11.41
C LEU A 10 8.39 26.06 12.73
N LEU A 11 7.49 26.53 13.59
CA LEU A 11 7.18 25.87 14.86
C LEU A 11 6.66 24.45 14.64
N TYR A 12 5.72 24.29 13.71
CA TYR A 12 5.21 22.98 13.33
C TYR A 12 6.33 22.06 12.82
N TRP A 13 7.23 22.58 11.99
CA TRP A 13 8.36 21.82 11.44
C TRP A 13 9.33 21.35 12.52
N VAL A 14 9.65 22.22 13.49
CA VAL A 14 10.52 21.86 14.62
C VAL A 14 9.88 20.77 15.48
N VAL A 15 8.58 20.91 15.79
CA VAL A 15 7.85 19.91 16.57
C VAL A 15 7.80 18.58 15.82
N MET A 16 7.41 18.57 14.55
CA MET A 16 7.32 17.34 13.77
C MET A 16 8.69 16.73 13.48
N GLY A 17 9.72 17.56 13.25
CA GLY A 17 11.11 17.14 13.07
C GLY A 17 11.71 16.48 14.31
N SER A 18 11.20 16.79 15.50
CA SER A 18 11.59 16.11 16.75
C SER A 18 11.00 14.69 16.88
N THR A 19 9.99 14.34 16.07
CA THR A 19 9.35 13.02 16.12
C THR A 19 10.02 12.03 15.17
N ARG A 20 9.98 10.73 15.50
CA ARG A 20 10.51 9.66 14.62
C ARG A 20 9.60 9.32 13.43
N HIS A 21 8.42 9.94 13.34
CA HIS A 21 7.44 9.63 12.31
C HIS A 21 7.58 10.62 11.16
N HIS A 22 8.40 10.28 10.18
CA HIS A 22 8.57 11.09 8.99
C HIS A 22 7.72 10.52 7.85
N PHE A 23 6.53 11.08 7.66
CA PHE A 23 5.73 10.86 6.46
C PHE A 23 5.56 12.19 5.73
N ALA A 24 5.65 12.16 4.40
CA ALA A 24 5.52 13.35 3.56
C ALA A 24 4.20 14.11 3.78
N HIS A 25 3.11 13.42 4.14
CA HIS A 25 1.83 14.08 4.37
C HIS A 25 1.83 15.00 5.61
N PHE A 26 2.81 14.87 6.52
CA PHE A 26 2.95 15.82 7.61
C PHE A 26 3.42 17.19 7.15
N SER A 27 3.97 17.37 5.95
CA SER A 27 4.30 18.71 5.47
C SER A 27 3.08 19.48 4.94
N LEU A 28 1.92 18.84 4.77
CA LEU A 28 0.72 19.46 4.16
C LEU A 28 0.25 20.73 4.90
N PRO A 29 0.18 20.78 6.25
CA PRO A 29 -0.25 21.98 6.96
C PRO A 29 0.68 23.18 6.77
N MET A 30 1.95 22.95 6.41
CA MET A 30 2.92 24.03 6.20
C MET A 30 2.81 24.69 4.82
N LEU A 31 2.21 24.00 3.84
CA LEU A 31 2.19 24.45 2.45
C LEU A 31 1.59 25.85 2.25
N PRO A 32 0.46 26.23 2.89
CA PRO A 32 -0.11 27.57 2.73
C PRO A 32 0.83 28.68 3.19
N ALA A 33 1.47 28.51 4.36
CA ALA A 33 2.40 29.48 4.93
C ALA A 33 3.67 29.61 4.08
N VAL A 34 4.22 28.50 3.60
CA VAL A 34 5.36 28.50 2.68
C VAL A 34 5.00 29.20 1.36
N ALA A 35 3.83 28.90 0.78
CA ALA A 35 3.37 29.56 -0.44
C ALA A 35 3.24 31.08 -0.27
N LEU A 36 2.62 31.54 0.83
CA LEU A 36 2.53 32.97 1.13
C LEU A 36 3.89 33.62 1.33
N GLY A 37 4.81 32.96 2.03
CA GLY A 37 6.18 33.45 2.23
C GLY A 37 6.94 33.58 0.91
N VAL A 38 6.82 32.59 0.02
CA VAL A 38 7.42 32.62 -1.32
C VAL A 38 6.84 33.76 -2.15
N THR A 39 5.52 33.91 -2.20
CA THR A 39 4.86 35.01 -2.93
C THR A 39 5.29 36.37 -2.40
N TRP A 40 5.41 36.53 -1.07
CA TRP A 40 5.87 37.77 -0.47
C TRP A 40 7.33 38.10 -0.83
N ILE A 41 8.22 37.12 -0.78
CA ILE A 41 9.63 37.31 -1.18
C ILE A 41 9.70 37.72 -2.65
N LEU A 42 8.97 37.02 -3.53
CA LEU A 42 8.89 37.36 -4.95
C LEU A 42 8.39 38.79 -5.15
N ASP A 43 7.25 39.18 -4.57
CA ASP A 43 6.71 40.54 -4.65
C ASP A 43 7.75 41.62 -4.27
N ARG A 44 8.51 41.40 -3.19
CA ARG A 44 9.57 42.32 -2.75
C ARG A 44 10.76 42.38 -3.70
N CYS A 45 11.13 41.26 -4.32
CA CYS A 45 12.17 41.23 -5.34
C CYS A 45 11.74 41.98 -6.61
N LEU A 46 10.48 41.82 -7.05
CA LEU A 46 9.93 42.50 -8.23
C LEU A 46 9.85 44.03 -8.01
N GLN A 47 9.36 44.48 -6.85
CA GLN A 47 9.21 45.91 -6.54
C GLN A 47 10.53 46.69 -6.54
N ARG A 48 11.67 46.03 -6.27
CA ARG A 48 12.98 46.70 -6.27
C ARG A 48 13.56 46.96 -7.66
N ARG A 49 12.84 46.59 -8.75
CA ARG A 49 13.25 46.78 -10.16
C ARG A 49 14.71 46.39 -10.42
N MET A 50 15.17 45.32 -9.77
CA MET A 50 16.50 44.80 -10.06
C MET A 50 16.50 44.30 -11.50
N LEU A 51 17.56 44.60 -12.28
CA LEU A 51 17.71 44.15 -13.67
C LEU A 51 17.55 42.62 -13.86
N GLY A 52 17.55 41.84 -12.78
CA GLY A 52 17.30 40.40 -12.74
C GLY A 52 15.87 39.94 -12.48
N GLU A 53 14.85 40.82 -12.47
CA GLU A 53 13.44 40.43 -12.20
C GLU A 53 12.94 39.32 -13.14
N LYS A 54 13.10 39.50 -14.46
CA LYS A 54 12.71 38.49 -15.46
C LYS A 54 13.50 37.20 -15.28
N VAL A 55 14.79 37.31 -14.95
CA VAL A 55 15.65 36.16 -14.71
C VAL A 55 15.19 35.40 -13.47
N LEU A 56 14.84 36.09 -12.37
CA LEU A 56 14.36 35.47 -11.14
C LEU A 56 13.03 34.73 -11.36
N LEU A 57 12.10 35.34 -12.09
CA LEU A 57 10.82 34.70 -12.45
C LEU A 57 11.04 33.45 -13.31
N VAL A 58 11.93 33.52 -14.30
CA VAL A 58 12.28 32.37 -15.14
C VAL A 58 12.92 31.26 -14.30
N VAL A 59 13.88 31.59 -13.44
CA VAL A 59 14.53 30.62 -12.53
C VAL A 59 13.50 29.98 -11.60
N PHE A 60 12.60 30.76 -11.02
CA PHE A 60 11.54 30.24 -10.15
C PHE A 60 10.57 29.34 -10.93
N ALA A 61 10.14 29.76 -12.11
CA ALA A 61 9.26 28.98 -12.98
C ALA A 61 9.92 27.65 -13.38
N LEU A 62 11.18 27.68 -13.85
CA LEU A 62 11.95 26.48 -14.18
C LEU A 62 12.16 25.58 -12.97
N GLY A 63 12.45 26.16 -11.80
CA GLY A 63 12.57 25.43 -10.54
C GLY A 63 11.28 24.74 -10.11
N ALA A 64 10.11 25.34 -10.41
CA ALA A 64 8.80 24.75 -10.16
C ALA A 64 8.40 23.67 -11.16
N LEU A 65 8.97 23.66 -12.37
CA LEU A 65 8.68 22.61 -13.38
C LEU A 65 9.13 21.22 -12.91
N TRP A 66 10.25 21.12 -12.19
CA TRP A 66 10.74 19.83 -11.68
C TRP A 66 9.76 19.14 -10.71
N PRO A 67 9.35 19.74 -9.57
CA PRO A 67 8.38 19.12 -8.66
C PRO A 67 7.00 18.95 -9.30
N LEU A 68 6.63 19.82 -10.25
CA LEU A 68 5.41 19.64 -11.03
C LEU A 68 5.48 18.39 -11.91
N ALA A 69 6.57 18.20 -12.65
CA ALA A 69 6.79 17.02 -13.49
C ALA A 69 6.79 15.73 -12.64
N GLU A 70 7.47 15.73 -11.49
CA GLU A 70 7.47 14.62 -10.55
C GLU A 70 6.06 14.32 -9.99
N THR A 71 5.30 15.37 -9.66
CA THR A 71 3.91 15.23 -9.19
C THR A 71 3.02 14.65 -10.29
N LEU A 72 3.15 15.12 -11.53
CA LEU A 72 2.41 14.58 -12.67
C LEU A 72 2.79 13.13 -12.95
N ARG A 73 4.08 12.80 -12.97
CA ARG A 73 4.59 11.43 -13.13
C ARG A 73 4.01 10.51 -12.07
N TRP A 74 4.00 10.94 -10.82
CA TRP A 74 3.43 10.19 -9.70
C TRP A 74 1.92 10.03 -9.80
N ASN A 75 1.18 11.07 -10.20
CA ASN A 75 -0.25 11.02 -10.43
C ASN A 75 -0.60 10.05 -11.56
N VAL A 76 0.14 10.09 -12.67
CA VAL A 76 -0.03 9.14 -13.79
C VAL A 76 0.22 7.71 -13.31
N GLN A 77 1.30 7.47 -12.56
CA GLN A 77 1.58 6.14 -11.98
C GLN A 77 0.48 5.66 -11.02
N ARG A 78 -0.14 6.57 -10.25
CA ARG A 78 -1.23 6.23 -9.33
C ARG A 78 -2.60 6.09 -9.99
N ALA A 79 -2.81 6.70 -11.15
CA ALA A 79 -4.02 6.52 -11.95
C ALA A 79 -4.11 5.11 -12.53
N LEU A 80 -2.97 4.41 -12.66
CA LEU A 80 -2.95 3.01 -13.07
C LEU A 80 -3.60 2.12 -12.01
N PRO A 81 -4.35 1.07 -12.41
CA PRO A 81 -4.89 0.09 -11.46
C PRO A 81 -3.77 -0.49 -10.61
N GLY A 82 -3.94 -0.43 -9.28
CA GLY A 82 -2.98 -1.00 -8.35
C GLY A 82 -2.83 -2.51 -8.56
N THR A 83 -1.65 -3.05 -8.22
CA THR A 83 -1.35 -4.49 -8.35
C THR A 83 -2.37 -5.37 -7.62
N ARG A 84 -2.92 -4.90 -6.50
CA ARG A 84 -4.01 -5.59 -5.78
C ARG A 84 -5.29 -5.70 -6.61
N THR A 85 -5.64 -4.65 -7.34
CA THR A 85 -6.81 -4.64 -8.22
C THR A 85 -6.58 -5.60 -9.39
N LEU A 86 -5.43 -5.51 -10.05
CA LEU A 86 -5.07 -6.42 -11.14
C LEU A 86 -5.05 -7.89 -10.70
N ALA A 87 -4.46 -8.18 -9.54
CA ALA A 87 -4.47 -9.53 -8.96
C ALA A 87 -5.90 -10.00 -8.62
N THR A 88 -6.75 -9.11 -8.12
CA THR A 88 -8.16 -9.43 -7.84
C THR A 88 -8.89 -9.83 -9.12
N GLU A 89 -8.75 -9.03 -10.18
CA GLU A 89 -9.40 -9.31 -11.47
C GLU A 89 -8.83 -10.56 -12.14
N TRP A 90 -7.52 -10.79 -12.04
CA TRP A 90 -6.91 -12.00 -12.55
C TRP A 90 -7.41 -13.25 -11.81
N ILE A 91 -7.50 -13.22 -10.48
CA ILE A 91 -8.02 -14.35 -9.69
C ILE A 91 -9.47 -14.63 -10.08
N LYS A 92 -10.33 -13.60 -10.15
CA LYS A 92 -11.72 -13.76 -10.58
C LYS A 92 -11.88 -14.44 -11.94
N LYS A 93 -10.96 -14.17 -12.87
CA LYS A 93 -11.02 -14.71 -14.22
C LYS A 93 -10.46 -16.13 -14.33
N ASN A 94 -9.48 -16.49 -13.51
CA ASN A 94 -8.66 -17.69 -13.73
C ASN A 94 -8.76 -18.74 -12.62
N VAL A 95 -9.20 -18.36 -11.42
CA VAL A 95 -9.30 -19.26 -10.27
C VAL A 95 -10.77 -19.63 -10.05
N PRO A 96 -11.12 -20.92 -10.00
CA PRO A 96 -12.49 -21.34 -9.74
C PRO A 96 -13.06 -20.78 -8.43
N GLU A 97 -14.38 -20.61 -8.39
CA GLU A 97 -15.08 -20.25 -7.16
C GLU A 97 -14.88 -21.32 -6.08
N GLY A 98 -14.78 -20.90 -4.82
CA GLY A 98 -14.61 -21.80 -3.68
C GLY A 98 -13.17 -22.27 -3.44
N THR A 99 -12.25 -21.99 -4.36
CA THR A 99 -10.82 -22.35 -4.19
C THR A 99 -10.22 -21.77 -2.91
N ARG A 100 -9.36 -22.56 -2.26
CA ARG A 100 -8.63 -22.15 -1.05
C ARG A 100 -7.42 -21.30 -1.40
N ILE A 101 -7.44 -20.03 -0.98
CA ILE A 101 -6.41 -19.04 -1.30
C ILE A 101 -5.79 -18.50 -0.01
N LEU A 102 -4.48 -18.64 0.12
CA LEU A 102 -3.69 -17.99 1.17
C LEU A 102 -3.08 -16.70 0.60
N SER A 103 -3.23 -15.58 1.31
CA SER A 103 -2.74 -14.29 0.82
C SER A 103 -2.27 -13.41 1.95
N GLN A 104 -1.32 -12.52 1.67
CA GLN A 104 -0.97 -11.46 2.62
C GLN A 104 -2.16 -10.56 2.96
N ALA A 105 -2.14 -9.97 4.16
CA ALA A 105 -3.16 -9.01 4.62
C ALA A 105 -3.37 -7.84 3.66
N TYR A 106 -2.32 -7.48 2.94
CA TYR A 106 -2.26 -6.44 1.91
C TYR A 106 -2.43 -7.01 0.49
N GLY A 107 -3.09 -8.15 0.35
CA GLY A 107 -3.30 -8.82 -0.93
C GLY A 107 -4.55 -8.37 -1.71
N PRO A 108 -5.02 -9.17 -2.68
CA PRO A 108 -6.23 -8.92 -3.44
C PRO A 108 -7.47 -8.85 -2.54
N ARG A 109 -8.48 -8.11 -3.01
CA ARG A 109 -9.76 -7.93 -2.29
C ARG A 109 -10.77 -8.95 -2.80
N LEU A 110 -10.66 -10.16 -2.28
CA LEU A 110 -11.56 -11.26 -2.60
C LEU A 110 -12.78 -11.28 -1.66
N VAL A 111 -13.90 -11.77 -2.18
CA VAL A 111 -15.11 -12.05 -1.40
C VAL A 111 -14.95 -13.41 -0.73
N TYR A 112 -15.40 -13.54 0.52
CA TYR A 112 -15.38 -14.81 1.22
C TYR A 112 -16.57 -15.68 0.80
N THR A 113 -16.39 -16.99 0.71
CA THR A 113 -17.55 -17.89 0.69
C THR A 113 -18.36 -17.75 1.99
N PRO A 114 -19.68 -18.00 1.97
CA PRO A 114 -20.51 -17.96 3.18
C PRO A 114 -19.97 -18.83 4.31
N GLY A 115 -19.52 -20.06 3.98
CA GLY A 115 -18.91 -20.98 4.95
C GLY A 115 -17.69 -20.37 5.63
N ARG A 116 -16.76 -19.82 4.84
CA ARG A 116 -15.56 -19.18 5.38
C ARG A 116 -15.88 -17.95 6.21
N ALA A 117 -16.85 -17.13 5.78
CA ALA A 117 -17.29 -15.98 6.55
C ALA A 117 -17.84 -16.39 7.93
N ARG A 118 -18.63 -17.49 8.01
CA ARG A 118 -19.12 -18.04 9.29
C ARG A 118 -18.00 -18.55 10.19
N GLU A 119 -17.01 -19.23 9.63
CA GLU A 119 -15.82 -19.68 10.38
C GLU A 119 -15.06 -18.51 11.00
N ILE A 120 -14.86 -17.44 10.23
CA ILE A 120 -14.20 -16.22 10.71
C ILE A 120 -15.02 -15.57 11.85
N VAL A 121 -16.36 -15.54 11.72
CA VAL A 121 -17.24 -15.05 12.81
C VAL A 121 -17.07 -15.92 14.05
N ALA A 122 -17.08 -17.24 13.91
CA ALA A 122 -16.93 -18.18 15.02
C ALA A 122 -15.57 -18.00 15.72
N SER A 123 -14.48 -17.82 14.96
CA SER A 123 -13.15 -17.61 15.53
C SER A 123 -13.05 -16.27 16.27
N ILE A 124 -13.57 -15.18 15.68
CA ILE A 124 -13.55 -13.85 16.30
C ILE A 124 -14.42 -13.81 17.56
N ARG A 125 -15.59 -14.45 17.54
CA ARG A 125 -16.54 -14.44 18.68
C ARG A 125 -16.06 -15.25 19.88
N LYS A 126 -15.16 -16.23 19.68
CA LYS A 126 -14.47 -16.90 20.80
C LYS A 126 -13.67 -15.91 21.66
N GLU A 127 -13.07 -14.90 21.04
CA GLU A 127 -12.30 -13.86 21.76
C GLU A 127 -13.17 -12.67 22.18
N ASN A 128 -14.11 -12.26 21.32
CA ASN A 128 -15.01 -11.15 21.58
C ASN A 128 -16.41 -11.42 20.98
N PRO A 129 -17.41 -11.79 21.80
CA PRO A 129 -18.75 -12.16 21.32
C PRO A 129 -19.47 -11.09 20.49
N GLN A 130 -19.14 -9.80 20.69
CA GLN A 130 -19.78 -8.69 19.96
C GLN A 130 -19.06 -8.32 18.66
N ALA A 131 -17.86 -8.87 18.41
CA ALA A 131 -17.10 -8.60 17.20
C ALA A 131 -17.60 -9.43 16.00
N GLY A 132 -17.04 -9.17 14.82
CA GLY A 132 -17.34 -9.94 13.61
C GLY A 132 -18.65 -9.59 12.89
N LYS A 133 -19.39 -8.54 13.30
CA LYS A 133 -20.65 -8.13 12.67
C LYS A 133 -20.59 -8.04 11.14
N ARG A 134 -19.49 -7.50 10.59
CA ARG A 134 -19.26 -7.42 9.15
C ARG A 134 -19.22 -8.79 8.47
N TYR A 135 -18.53 -9.77 9.06
CA TYR A 135 -18.42 -11.11 8.49
C TYR A 135 -19.72 -11.90 8.65
N ALA A 136 -20.47 -11.67 9.73
CA ALA A 136 -21.81 -12.24 9.89
C ALA A 136 -22.74 -11.73 8.79
N TYR A 137 -22.75 -10.41 8.55
CA TYR A 137 -23.51 -9.84 7.44
C TYR A 137 -23.14 -10.45 6.09
N LEU A 138 -21.84 -10.59 5.78
CA LEU A 138 -21.37 -11.21 4.54
C LEU A 138 -21.70 -12.71 4.42
N ALA A 139 -21.79 -13.41 5.55
CA ALA A 139 -22.20 -14.81 5.57
C ALA A 139 -23.69 -14.99 5.26
N ASP A 140 -24.51 -14.04 5.70
CA ASP A 140 -25.97 -14.06 5.52
C ASP A 140 -26.39 -13.42 4.17
N HIS A 141 -25.59 -12.48 3.67
CA HIS A 141 -25.84 -11.72 2.43
C HIS A 141 -24.60 -11.77 1.51
N PRO A 142 -24.24 -12.96 0.98
CA PRO A 142 -23.14 -13.05 0.03
C PRO A 142 -23.48 -12.24 -1.22
N PRO A 143 -22.54 -11.45 -1.76
CA PRO A 143 -22.77 -10.70 -2.99
C PRO A 143 -22.96 -11.68 -4.15
N SER A 144 -24.11 -11.60 -4.83
CA SER A 144 -24.45 -12.51 -5.94
C SER A 144 -23.72 -12.19 -7.25
N ASP A 145 -23.10 -11.01 -7.36
CA ASP A 145 -22.40 -10.54 -8.55
C ASP A 145 -20.92 -10.97 -8.60
N ARG A 146 -20.40 -11.64 -7.56
CA ARG A 146 -18.97 -11.91 -7.41
C ARG A 146 -18.70 -13.31 -6.87
N PRO A 147 -17.70 -14.02 -7.43
CA PRO A 147 -17.32 -15.34 -6.92
C PRO A 147 -16.75 -15.24 -5.50
N GLY A 148 -17.17 -16.16 -4.62
CA GLY A 148 -16.63 -16.32 -3.27
C GLY A 148 -15.42 -17.26 -3.21
N TYR A 149 -14.47 -16.98 -2.33
CA TYR A 149 -13.27 -17.82 -2.13
C TYR A 149 -13.11 -18.22 -0.66
N ASP A 150 -12.53 -19.40 -0.43
CA ASP A 150 -12.05 -19.75 0.91
C ASP A 150 -10.69 -19.08 1.13
N PHE A 151 -10.78 -17.82 1.50
CA PHE A 151 -9.64 -16.93 1.59
C PHE A 151 -9.12 -16.85 3.01
N THR A 152 -7.81 -17.02 3.18
CA THR A 152 -7.12 -16.86 4.46
C THR A 152 -6.06 -15.78 4.36
N ARG A 153 -6.11 -14.80 5.29
CA ARG A 153 -5.10 -13.74 5.37
C ARG A 153 -3.94 -14.18 6.24
N ILE A 154 -2.73 -14.11 5.70
CA ILE A 154 -1.50 -14.15 6.47
C ILE A 154 -1.45 -12.85 7.29
N PRO A 155 -1.37 -12.94 8.63
CA PRO A 155 -1.39 -11.77 9.49
C PRO A 155 -0.20 -10.84 9.22
N THR A 156 -0.44 -9.53 9.17
CA THR A 156 0.63 -8.52 9.11
C THR A 156 1.42 -8.53 10.43
N LEU A 157 2.72 -8.23 10.35
CA LEU A 157 3.72 -8.14 11.43
C LEU A 157 3.40 -7.18 12.61
N GLU A 158 2.17 -6.71 12.76
CA GLU A 158 1.85 -5.48 13.47
C GLU A 158 1.86 -5.58 15.02
N LYS A 159 2.08 -6.77 15.61
CA LYS A 159 2.00 -6.93 17.07
C LYS A 159 3.23 -7.46 17.80
N THR A 160 4.28 -7.87 17.11
CA THR A 160 5.48 -8.38 17.77
C THR A 160 6.65 -7.45 17.52
N ARG A 161 6.92 -6.56 18.48
CA ARG A 161 8.06 -5.61 18.52
C ARG A 161 9.45 -6.26 18.42
N ARG A 162 9.56 -7.59 18.24
CA ARG A 162 10.83 -8.29 17.99
C ARG A 162 10.96 -8.56 16.50
N LEU A 163 11.72 -7.69 15.83
CA LEU A 163 11.95 -7.66 14.39
C LEU A 163 12.61 -8.92 13.80
N SER A 164 13.17 -9.81 14.62
CA SER A 164 14.08 -10.87 14.15
C SER A 164 13.58 -12.31 14.26
N SER A 165 12.44 -12.60 14.92
CA SER A 165 12.13 -14.02 15.26
C SER A 165 10.71 -14.51 15.04
N LEU A 166 9.80 -13.73 14.44
CA LEU A 166 8.36 -14.03 14.58
C LEU A 166 7.55 -14.28 13.32
N ASN A 167 8.14 -14.49 12.13
CA ASN A 167 7.31 -14.77 10.95
C ASN A 167 7.84 -15.70 9.86
N ASP A 168 8.99 -16.36 10.02
CA ASP A 168 9.41 -17.39 9.05
C ASP A 168 8.39 -18.53 8.98
N HIS A 169 7.66 -18.81 10.07
CA HIS A 169 6.69 -19.90 10.09
C HIS A 169 5.48 -19.70 9.19
N TRP A 170 4.92 -18.48 9.04
CA TRP A 170 3.74 -18.29 8.18
C TRP A 170 4.04 -18.45 6.70
N TYR A 171 5.30 -18.26 6.32
CA TYR A 171 5.78 -18.44 4.96
C TYR A 171 6.47 -19.79 4.74
N SER A 172 6.64 -20.60 5.79
CA SER A 172 7.29 -21.91 5.67
C SER A 172 6.47 -22.84 4.75
N ALA A 173 7.18 -23.67 3.98
CA ALA A 173 6.58 -24.64 3.09
C ALA A 173 5.55 -25.51 3.79
N ASP A 174 5.90 -26.00 4.99
CA ASP A 174 5.06 -26.92 5.75
C ASP A 174 3.76 -26.27 6.20
N ARG A 175 3.77 -24.99 6.58
CA ARG A 175 2.54 -24.31 6.98
C ARG A 175 1.66 -23.98 5.79
N VAL A 176 2.25 -23.57 4.67
CA VAL A 176 1.49 -23.37 3.43
C VAL A 176 0.84 -24.67 2.99
N ARG A 177 1.58 -25.80 2.99
CA ARG A 177 1.04 -27.13 2.68
C ARG A 177 -0.03 -27.57 3.69
N ALA A 178 0.22 -27.41 4.98
CA ALA A 178 -0.72 -27.76 6.05
C ALA A 178 -2.00 -26.92 6.03
N SER A 179 -1.96 -25.70 5.47
CA SER A 179 -3.17 -24.89 5.28
C SER A 179 -4.13 -25.47 4.25
N GLY A 180 -3.65 -26.39 3.40
CA GLY A 180 -4.41 -26.92 2.26
C GLY A 180 -4.76 -25.85 1.22
N ALA A 181 -4.05 -24.72 1.22
CA ALA A 181 -4.21 -23.68 0.22
C ALA A 181 -3.75 -24.20 -1.14
N GLU A 182 -4.58 -23.99 -2.14
CA GLU A 182 -4.29 -24.33 -3.54
C GLU A 182 -3.51 -23.20 -4.21
N TRP A 183 -3.71 -21.97 -3.77
CA TRP A 183 -3.02 -20.78 -4.26
C TRP A 183 -2.41 -19.96 -3.14
N LEU A 184 -1.19 -19.48 -3.37
CA LEU A 184 -0.49 -18.56 -2.50
C LEU A 184 -0.27 -17.22 -3.22
N VAL A 185 -0.81 -16.13 -2.65
CA VAL A 185 -0.68 -14.78 -3.22
C VAL A 185 0.23 -13.92 -2.35
N LEU A 186 1.41 -13.60 -2.90
CA LEU A 186 2.46 -12.84 -2.23
C LEU A 186 2.69 -11.49 -2.91
N THR A 187 3.21 -10.53 -2.15
CA THR A 187 3.82 -9.33 -2.71
C THR A 187 5.17 -9.66 -3.34
N SER A 188 5.60 -8.88 -4.34
CA SER A 188 6.92 -9.05 -4.97
C SER A 188 8.07 -9.02 -3.96
N ALA A 189 7.97 -8.18 -2.93
CA ALA A 189 8.97 -8.07 -1.86
C ALA A 189 9.13 -9.38 -1.06
N VAL A 190 8.05 -10.12 -0.82
CA VAL A 190 8.13 -11.42 -0.13
C VAL A 190 8.46 -12.53 -1.10
N TYR A 191 7.96 -12.47 -2.33
CA TYR A 191 8.31 -13.45 -3.35
C TYR A 191 9.81 -13.49 -3.67
N GLY A 192 10.48 -12.33 -3.67
CA GLY A 192 11.94 -12.29 -3.80
C GLY A 192 12.65 -13.19 -2.79
N ARG A 193 12.13 -13.32 -1.56
CA ARG A 193 12.68 -14.21 -0.54
C ARG A 193 12.49 -15.70 -0.88
N TYR A 194 11.37 -16.04 -1.51
CA TYR A 194 11.13 -17.42 -2.00
C TYR A 194 12.11 -17.79 -3.11
N LEU A 195 12.47 -16.81 -3.95
CA LEU A 195 13.47 -17.01 -5.01
C LEU A 195 14.90 -17.14 -4.45
N THR A 196 15.25 -16.38 -3.41
CA THR A 196 16.61 -16.36 -2.85
C THR A 196 16.89 -17.48 -1.85
N HIS A 197 15.86 -18.05 -1.21
CA HIS A 197 16.00 -19.13 -0.22
C HIS A 197 15.05 -20.31 -0.49
N PRO A 198 15.25 -21.04 -1.60
CA PRO A 198 14.36 -22.14 -2.01
C PRO A 198 14.34 -23.33 -1.02
N ASP A 199 15.37 -23.49 -0.19
CA ASP A 199 15.42 -24.55 0.82
C ASP A 199 14.51 -24.25 2.03
N VAL A 200 14.16 -22.98 2.23
CA VAL A 200 13.33 -22.49 3.33
C VAL A 200 11.88 -22.27 2.87
N PHE A 201 11.71 -21.90 1.60
CA PHE A 201 10.43 -21.55 1.01
C PHE A 201 10.10 -22.48 -0.16
N PRO A 202 8.87 -23.01 -0.25
CA PRO A 202 8.52 -24.02 -1.24
C PRO A 202 8.70 -23.48 -2.66
N ARG A 203 9.61 -24.09 -3.42
CA ARG A 203 9.51 -24.18 -4.88
C ARG A 203 8.77 -25.46 -5.22
N ASP A 204 7.62 -25.35 -5.87
CA ASP A 204 7.00 -26.52 -6.51
C ASP A 204 7.58 -26.66 -7.91
N ASP A 205 8.64 -27.45 -8.03
CA ASP A 205 9.25 -27.79 -9.32
C ASP A 205 8.50 -28.95 -10.01
N SER A 206 7.53 -29.57 -9.35
CA SER A 206 6.91 -30.83 -9.78
C SER A 206 5.68 -30.65 -10.69
N LYS A 207 5.18 -29.42 -10.82
CA LYS A 207 4.09 -29.09 -11.74
C LYS A 207 4.37 -27.76 -12.42
N LYS A 208 4.15 -27.73 -13.73
CA LYS A 208 3.81 -26.53 -14.52
C LYS A 208 2.48 -25.90 -14.04
N GLN A 209 2.24 -25.82 -12.73
CA GLN A 209 1.21 -24.98 -12.16
C GLN A 209 1.80 -23.58 -12.11
N SER A 210 1.47 -22.84 -13.17
CA SER A 210 1.53 -21.40 -13.21
C SER A 210 0.96 -20.83 -11.91
N VAL A 211 1.84 -20.51 -10.95
CA VAL A 211 1.64 -19.31 -10.13
C VAL A 211 1.56 -18.22 -11.18
N GLY A 212 0.33 -17.91 -11.60
CA GLY A 212 0.04 -16.99 -12.67
C GLY A 212 0.50 -15.61 -12.23
N TRP A 213 1.75 -15.32 -12.53
CA TRP A 213 2.31 -14.01 -12.33
C TRP A 213 1.61 -13.07 -13.29
N VAL A 214 0.79 -12.18 -12.77
CA VAL A 214 0.57 -10.87 -13.39
C VAL A 214 1.82 -10.03 -13.10
N GLN A 215 2.98 -10.49 -13.59
CA GLN A 215 4.18 -9.69 -13.64
C GLN A 215 4.07 -8.88 -14.93
N ARG A 216 3.75 -7.59 -14.80
CA ARG A 216 3.81 -6.65 -15.93
C ARG A 216 5.29 -6.43 -16.26
N SER A 217 5.90 -7.38 -16.95
CA SER A 217 7.28 -7.31 -17.47
C SER A 217 7.34 -6.34 -18.66
N GLY A 218 7.27 -5.04 -18.40
CA GLY A 218 7.45 -4.05 -19.48
C GLY A 218 7.19 -2.58 -19.14
N PHE A 219 7.35 -2.15 -17.88
CA PHE A 219 7.16 -0.72 -17.53
C PHE A 219 8.30 -0.10 -16.72
N TYR A 220 9.42 -0.81 -16.59
CA TYR A 220 10.68 -0.29 -16.04
C TYR A 220 11.84 -0.91 -16.82
N ASP A 221 11.94 -0.55 -18.10
CA ASP A 221 13.21 -0.44 -18.81
C ASP A 221 13.40 1.05 -19.13
#